data_AF-M2B400-F1
#
_entry.id   AF-M2B400-F1
#
_cell.length_a   1.000
_cell.length_b   1.000
_cell.length_c   1.000
_cell.angle_alpha   90.00
_cell.angle_beta   90.00
_cell.angle_gamma   90.00
#
_symmetry.space_group_name_H-M   'P 1'
#
loop_
_entity.id
_entity.type
_entity.pdbx_description
1 polymer ?
#
loop_
_entity_poly.entity_id
_entity_poly.type
_entity_poly.pdbx_seq_one_letter_code
_entity_poly.pdbx_strand_id
1 'polypeptide(L)'
;MEYFERIEIENNIIINHIIGEKPKKEKEGITYIYASNIQANIGDDVRMYEDLITGKKKSLKKLIDENLIQPPEGKKLNEAGTDFEDMTESEKVEAGLRNLKDDEKIENGQIVPKTKKELYDEGMLSKEEYNAYIDELRQAAYSREADPLGMQVLRGDLDKAVWLEKIAEIKKRYPKID
;
A
#
# COMPACT_ATOMS: atom_id res chain seq x y z
N MET A 1 -46.01 -12.55 38.79
CA MET A 1 -44.98 -11.52 38.55
C MET A 1 -44.72 -11.49 37.06
N GLU A 2 -44.71 -10.31 36.46
CA GLU A 2 -44.37 -10.15 35.04
C GLU A 2 -42.85 -9.99 34.95
N TYR A 3 -42.20 -10.93 34.26
CA TYR A 3 -40.75 -10.89 34.04
C TYR A 3 -40.48 -10.14 32.74
N PHE A 4 -39.49 -9.25 32.80
CA PHE A 4 -39.03 -8.49 31.65
C PHE A 4 -37.56 -8.79 31.41
N GLU A 5 -37.20 -8.87 30.14
CA GLU A 5 -35.82 -8.84 29.71
C GLU A 5 -35.42 -7.38 29.47
N ARG A 6 -34.24 -7.02 29.98
CA ARG A 6 -33.68 -5.68 29.82
C ARG A 6 -32.17 -5.71 29.71
N ILE A 7 -31.64 -4.67 29.07
CA ILE A 7 -30.22 -4.32 29.14
C ILE A 7 -30.05 -2.97 29.82
N GLU A 8 -28.95 -2.84 30.54
CA GLU A 8 -28.52 -1.62 31.21
C GLU A 8 -27.29 -1.10 30.46
N ILE A 9 -27.32 0.17 30.04
CA ILE A 9 -26.28 0.79 29.22
C ILE A 9 -25.73 2.00 29.96
N GLU A 10 -24.41 2.08 30.08
CA GLU A 10 -23.69 3.20 30.67
C GLU A 10 -22.55 3.60 29.72
N ASN A 11 -22.45 4.89 29.37
CA ASN A 11 -21.45 5.40 28.42
C ASN A 11 -21.41 4.65 27.09
N ASN A 12 -22.58 4.29 26.55
CA ASN A 12 -22.78 3.45 25.35
C ASN A 12 -22.35 1.98 25.50
N ILE A 13 -21.85 1.55 26.65
CA ILE A 13 -21.45 0.16 26.90
C ILE A 13 -22.59 -0.59 27.59
N ILE A 14 -22.91 -1.78 27.09
CA ILE A 14 -23.88 -2.66 27.74
C ILE A 14 -23.22 -3.25 28.98
N ILE A 15 -23.67 -2.86 30.17
CA ILE A 15 -23.07 -3.30 31.43
C ILE A 15 -23.77 -4.52 32.02
N ASN A 16 -25.08 -4.68 31.79
CA ASN A 16 -25.85 -5.82 32.27
C ASN A 16 -26.92 -6.23 31.26
N HIS A 17 -27.24 -7.53 31.25
CA HIS A 17 -28.37 -8.13 30.56
C HIS A 17 -29.12 -9.02 31.55
N ILE A 18 -30.37 -8.66 31.85
CA ILE A 18 -31.11 -9.20 32.99
C ILE A 18 -32.51 -9.62 32.54
N ILE A 19 -32.90 -10.84 32.87
CA ILE A 19 -34.29 -11.31 32.82
C ILE A 19 -34.81 -11.33 34.26
N GLY A 20 -35.77 -10.46 34.58
CA GLY A 20 -36.22 -10.29 35.96
C GLY A 20 -37.36 -9.31 36.13
N GLU A 21 -37.70 -9.01 37.39
CA GLU A 21 -38.65 -7.95 37.68
C GLU A 21 -38.11 -6.59 37.23
N LYS A 22 -39.02 -5.69 36.85
CA LYS A 22 -38.67 -4.31 36.54
C LYS A 22 -38.13 -3.63 37.81
N PRO A 23 -37.00 -2.91 37.75
CA PRO A 23 -36.47 -2.20 38.90
C PRO A 23 -37.49 -1.20 39.45
N LYS A 24 -37.61 -1.13 40.78
CA LYS A 24 -38.51 -0.19 41.46
C LYS A 24 -38.12 1.27 41.22
N LYS A 25 -36.83 1.53 41.00
CA LYS A 25 -36.25 2.82 40.65
C LYS A 25 -35.07 2.62 39.71
N GLU A 26 -35.08 3.29 38.57
CA GLU A 26 -33.98 3.30 37.62
C GLU A 26 -32.83 4.18 38.14
N LYS A 27 -31.59 3.76 37.87
CA LYS A 27 -30.38 4.48 38.29
C LYS A 27 -30.14 5.66 37.35
N GLU A 28 -29.78 6.81 37.92
CA GLU A 28 -29.39 7.98 37.14
C GLU A 28 -28.08 7.71 36.39
N GLY A 29 -27.99 8.13 35.12
CA GLY A 29 -26.84 7.86 34.25
C GLY A 29 -26.87 6.51 33.51
N ILE A 30 -27.83 5.63 33.82
CA ILE A 30 -28.00 4.34 33.14
C ILE A 30 -29.22 4.40 32.23
N THR A 31 -29.04 3.99 30.97
CA THR A 31 -30.13 3.81 30.02
C THR A 31 -30.64 2.38 30.09
N TYR A 32 -31.96 2.22 30.22
CA TYR A 32 -32.63 0.92 30.28
C TYR A 32 -33.38 0.66 28.98
N ILE A 33 -33.11 -0.47 28.33
CA ILE A 33 -33.86 -0.92 27.16
C ILE A 33 -34.58 -2.21 27.53
N TYR A 34 -35.91 -2.20 27.37
CA TYR A 34 -36.78 -3.34 27.64
C TYR A 34 -37.31 -3.87 26.32
N ALA A 35 -37.09 -5.16 26.06
CA ALA A 35 -37.57 -5.86 24.87
C ALA A 35 -37.58 -7.36 25.16
N SER A 36 -38.06 -8.16 24.21
CA SER A 36 -37.99 -9.61 24.29
C SER A 36 -36.92 -10.15 23.35
N ASN A 37 -36.19 -11.15 23.80
CA ASN A 37 -35.16 -11.87 23.06
C ASN A 37 -34.01 -10.96 22.59
N ILE A 38 -33.43 -10.20 23.51
CA ILE A 38 -32.29 -9.31 23.23
C ILE A 38 -31.04 -10.16 23.02
N GLN A 39 -30.42 -10.03 21.85
CA GLN A 39 -29.23 -10.81 21.46
C GLN A 39 -27.92 -10.00 21.58
N ALA A 40 -27.98 -8.77 22.10
CA ALA A 40 -26.79 -7.95 22.34
C ALA A 40 -25.97 -8.46 23.54
N ASN A 41 -24.65 -8.37 23.44
CA ASN A 41 -23.74 -8.91 24.43
C ASN A 41 -23.31 -7.86 25.46
N ILE A 42 -23.12 -8.29 26.71
CA ILE A 42 -22.51 -7.47 27.76
C ILE A 42 -21.06 -7.14 27.36
N GLY A 43 -20.66 -5.90 27.57
CA GLY A 43 -19.34 -5.35 27.23
C GLY A 43 -19.27 -4.71 25.85
N ASP A 44 -20.25 -4.94 24.97
CA ASP A 44 -20.26 -4.30 23.65
C ASP A 44 -20.71 -2.84 23.72
N ASP A 45 -20.19 -2.02 22.80
CA ASP A 45 -20.69 -0.67 22.53
C ASP A 45 -21.97 -0.74 21.68
N VAL A 46 -23.06 -0.15 22.16
CA VAL A 46 -24.37 -0.17 21.50
C VAL A 46 -24.33 0.46 20.11
N ARG A 47 -23.38 1.37 19.84
CA ARG A 47 -23.21 2.02 18.53
C ARG A 47 -22.71 1.04 17.47
N MET A 48 -22.19 -0.13 17.86
CA MET A 48 -21.80 -1.20 16.94
C MET A 48 -22.99 -1.94 16.35
N TYR A 49 -24.18 -1.78 16.92
CA TYR A 49 -25.38 -2.47 16.48
C TYR A 49 -26.16 -1.63 15.46
N GLU A 50 -26.62 -2.27 14.40
CA GLU A 50 -27.67 -1.73 13.52
C GLU A 50 -29.04 -1.98 14.15
N ASP A 51 -29.20 -3.14 14.79
CA ASP A 51 -30.35 -3.47 15.61
C ASP A 51 -29.88 -4.19 16.87
N LEU A 52 -30.13 -3.54 18.00
CA LEU A 52 -29.70 -3.98 19.31
C LEU A 52 -30.53 -5.17 19.83
N ILE A 53 -31.79 -5.30 19.40
CA ILE A 53 -32.65 -6.37 19.88
C ILE A 53 -32.27 -7.68 19.18
N THR A 54 -32.18 -7.66 17.85
CA THR A 54 -31.78 -8.85 17.08
C THR A 54 -30.27 -9.15 17.18
N GLY A 55 -29.48 -8.27 17.78
CA GLY A 55 -28.02 -8.41 17.90
C GLY A 55 -27.29 -8.20 16.57
N LYS A 56 -27.96 -7.63 15.56
CA LYS A 56 -27.39 -7.39 14.23
C LYS A 56 -26.35 -6.27 14.31
N LYS A 57 -25.09 -6.60 14.12
CA LYS A 57 -23.97 -5.65 14.07
C LYS A 57 -23.94 -4.89 12.74
N LYS A 58 -23.45 -3.65 12.77
CA LYS A 58 -23.19 -2.84 11.57
C LYS A 58 -22.08 -3.50 10.73
N SER A 59 -22.10 -3.24 9.42
CA SER A 59 -21.01 -3.65 8.54
C SER A 59 -19.75 -2.83 8.82
N LEU A 60 -18.58 -3.41 8.54
CA LEU A 60 -17.28 -2.75 8.75
C LEU A 60 -17.19 -1.42 8.00
N LYS A 61 -17.72 -1.37 6.76
CA LYS A 61 -17.85 -0.13 5.97
C LYS A 61 -18.59 0.97 6.72
N LYS A 62 -19.77 0.66 7.28
CA LYS A 62 -20.59 1.63 8.02
C LYS A 62 -19.90 2.10 9.30
N LEU A 63 -19.15 1.22 9.96
CA LEU A 63 -18.38 1.59 11.16
C LEU A 63 -17.23 2.55 10.84
N ILE A 64 -16.59 2.39 9.69
CA ILE A 64 -15.54 3.32 9.21
C ILE A 64 -16.17 4.66 8.81
N ASP A 65 -17.28 4.63 8.04
CA ASP A 65 -17.99 5.84 7.59
C ASP A 65 -18.50 6.68 8.78
N GLU A 66 -18.93 6.01 9.86
CA GLU A 66 -19.35 6.66 11.11
C GLU A 66 -18.19 7.00 12.06
N ASN A 67 -16.93 6.79 11.63
CA ASN A 67 -15.72 7.07 12.40
C ASN A 67 -15.66 6.32 13.76
N LEU A 68 -16.33 5.18 13.86
CA LEU A 68 -16.38 4.32 15.05
C LEU A 68 -15.19 3.35 15.09
N ILE A 69 -14.66 3.00 13.92
CA ILE A 69 -13.45 2.18 13.76
C ILE A 69 -12.55 2.87 12.75
N GLN A 70 -11.24 2.89 13.03
CA GLN A 70 -10.23 3.29 12.06
C GLN A 70 -9.61 2.04 11.43
N PRO A 71 -9.35 2.03 10.12
CA PRO A 71 -8.50 1.01 9.51
C PRO A 71 -7.15 0.96 10.22
N PRO A 72 -6.59 -0.24 10.47
CA PRO A 72 -5.23 -0.37 10.96
C PRO A 72 -4.22 0.29 10.02
N GLU A 73 -3.11 0.76 10.56
CA GLU A 73 -2.05 1.39 9.78
C GLU A 73 -1.54 0.46 8.67
N GLY A 74 -1.46 0.98 7.44
CA GLY A 74 -1.03 0.22 6.27
C GLY A 74 -2.07 -0.75 5.71
N LYS A 75 -3.32 -0.73 6.20
CA LYS A 75 -4.42 -1.53 5.69
C LYS A 75 -5.57 -0.68 5.17
N LYS A 76 -6.27 -1.18 4.16
CA LYS A 76 -7.49 -0.60 3.61
C LYS A 76 -8.63 -1.60 3.68
N LEU A 77 -9.86 -1.10 3.58
CA LEU A 77 -11.04 -1.96 3.50
C LEU A 77 -11.05 -2.70 2.15
N ASN A 78 -11.31 -4.00 2.16
CA ASN A 78 -11.47 -4.77 0.93
C ASN A 78 -12.71 -4.35 0.14
N GLU A 79 -12.79 -4.73 -1.15
CA GLU A 79 -13.92 -4.37 -2.02
C GLU A 79 -15.28 -4.85 -1.47
N ALA A 80 -15.29 -5.99 -0.79
CA ALA A 80 -16.49 -6.55 -0.17
C ALA A 80 -16.95 -5.78 1.09
N GLY A 81 -16.10 -4.94 1.68
CA GLY A 81 -16.39 -4.21 2.91
C GLY A 81 -16.48 -5.10 4.16
N THR A 82 -15.85 -6.27 4.13
CA THR A 82 -15.94 -7.29 5.19
C THR A 82 -14.66 -7.43 6.00
N ASP A 83 -13.51 -7.07 5.45
CA ASP A 83 -12.21 -7.25 6.08
C ASP A 83 -11.19 -6.20 5.62
N PHE A 84 -10.04 -6.13 6.30
CA PHE A 84 -8.93 -5.25 5.97
C PHE A 84 -7.85 -5.99 5.18
N GLU A 85 -7.45 -5.44 4.04
CA GLU A 85 -6.34 -5.91 3.21
C GLU A 85 -5.14 -4.97 3.29
N ASP A 86 -3.95 -5.52 3.04
CA ASP A 86 -2.73 -4.72 3.05
C ASP A 86 -2.73 -3.75 1.86
N MET A 87 -2.39 -2.49 2.15
CA MET A 87 -2.21 -1.46 1.12
C MET A 87 -1.00 -1.81 0.24
N THR A 88 -1.10 -1.47 -1.04
CA THR A 88 0.05 -1.53 -1.95
C THR A 88 1.12 -0.53 -1.53
N GLU A 89 2.36 -0.71 -1.99
CA GLU A 89 3.45 0.21 -1.66
C GLU A 89 3.15 1.64 -2.15
N SER A 90 2.46 1.78 -3.28
CA SER A 90 2.01 3.09 -3.79
C SER A 90 1.01 3.75 -2.85
N GLU A 91 0.02 2.99 -2.38
CA GLU A 91 -0.99 3.50 -1.44
C GLU A 91 -0.36 3.87 -0.08
N LYS A 92 0.67 3.13 0.36
CA LYS A 92 1.43 3.51 1.57
C LYS A 92 2.20 4.82 1.38
N VAL A 93 2.71 5.09 0.19
CA VAL A 93 3.36 6.37 -0.13
C VAL A 93 2.36 7.51 -0.16
N GLU A 94 1.20 7.33 -0.80
CA GLU A 94 0.13 8.33 -0.83
C GLU A 94 -0.44 8.62 0.56
N ALA A 95 -0.56 7.60 1.41
CA ALA A 95 -0.98 7.73 2.79
C ALA A 95 0.09 8.37 3.71
N GLY A 96 1.28 8.68 3.18
CA GLY A 96 2.39 9.22 3.96
C GLY A 96 3.01 8.24 4.97
N LEU A 97 2.63 6.96 4.90
CA LEU A 97 3.18 5.88 5.73
C LEU A 97 4.58 5.47 5.28
N ARG A 98 4.94 5.79 4.03
CA ARG A 98 6.26 5.53 3.47
C ARG A 98 6.71 6.71 2.60
N ASN A 99 7.92 7.21 2.86
CA ASN A 99 8.55 8.17 1.97
C ASN A 99 9.37 7.43 0.91
N LEU A 100 9.23 7.84 -0.35
CA LEU A 100 10.15 7.42 -1.41
C LEU A 100 11.50 8.09 -1.19
N LYS A 101 12.58 7.35 -1.46
CA LYS A 101 13.88 8.00 -1.61
C LYS A 101 13.95 8.76 -2.92
N ASP A 102 14.86 9.72 -2.99
CA ASP A 102 15.10 10.54 -4.18
C ASP A 102 15.45 9.70 -5.42
N ASP A 103 16.10 8.56 -5.21
CA ASP A 103 16.49 7.60 -6.25
C ASP A 103 15.44 6.51 -6.56
N GLU A 104 14.26 6.58 -5.93
CA GLU A 104 13.18 5.61 -6.08
C GLU A 104 12.00 6.23 -6.83
N LYS A 105 11.28 5.40 -7.59
CA LYS A 105 10.00 5.75 -8.23
C LYS A 105 9.01 4.62 -8.03
N ILE A 106 7.73 4.94 -8.20
CA ILE A 106 6.68 3.93 -8.25
C ILE A 106 6.44 3.54 -9.70
N GLU A 107 6.57 2.26 -10.01
CA GLU A 107 6.22 1.69 -11.32
C GLU A 107 5.44 0.40 -11.11
N ASN A 108 4.25 0.30 -11.72
CA ASN A 108 3.34 -0.85 -11.58
C ASN A 108 3.00 -1.24 -10.12
N GLY A 109 2.82 -0.26 -9.24
CA GLY A 109 2.47 -0.53 -7.84
C GLY A 109 3.65 -0.93 -6.94
N GLN A 110 4.87 -0.96 -7.48
CA GLN A 110 6.09 -1.34 -6.77
C GLN A 110 7.10 -0.19 -6.74
N ILE A 111 7.91 -0.16 -5.68
CA ILE A 111 9.02 0.79 -5.56
C ILE A 111 10.20 0.22 -6.34
N VAL A 112 10.61 0.93 -7.39
CA VAL A 112 11.75 0.56 -8.23
C VAL A 112 12.78 1.69 -8.23
N PRO A 113 14.08 1.37 -8.33
CA PRO A 113 15.10 2.40 -8.48
C PRO A 113 14.95 3.11 -9.82
N LYS A 114 15.15 4.43 -9.82
CA LYS A 114 15.27 5.23 -11.05
C LYS A 114 16.48 4.78 -11.85
N THR A 115 16.37 4.89 -13.16
CA THR A 115 17.49 4.63 -14.08
C THR A 115 18.55 5.72 -13.93
N LYS A 116 19.81 5.38 -14.26
CA LYS A 116 20.92 6.37 -14.25
C LYS A 116 20.66 7.57 -15.16
N LYS A 117 19.86 7.39 -16.22
CA LYS A 117 19.43 8.48 -17.10
C LYS A 117 18.43 9.40 -16.41
N GLU A 118 17.40 8.84 -15.76
CA GLU A 118 16.42 9.64 -14.99
C GLU A 118 17.11 10.43 -13.87
N LEU A 119 18.04 9.80 -13.15
CA LEU A 119 18.83 10.49 -12.11
C LEU A 119 19.69 11.63 -12.68
N TYR A 120 20.24 11.48 -13.89
CA TYR A 120 20.97 12.54 -14.56
C TYR A 120 20.05 13.68 -15.01
N ASP A 121 18.92 13.36 -15.64
CA ASP A 121 17.94 14.36 -16.12
C ASP A 121 17.33 15.16 -14.95
N GLU A 122 17.22 14.55 -13.76
CA GLU A 122 16.81 15.20 -12.51
C GLU A 122 17.94 15.95 -11.78
N GLY A 123 19.17 15.93 -12.30
CA GLY A 123 20.33 16.61 -11.71
C GLY A 123 20.90 15.94 -10.45
N MET A 124 20.45 14.73 -10.12
CA MET A 124 20.94 13.95 -8.98
C MET A 124 22.25 13.21 -9.28
N LEU A 125 22.59 13.07 -10.55
CA LEU A 125 23.81 12.43 -11.01
C LEU A 125 24.63 13.43 -11.84
N SER A 126 25.92 13.56 -11.55
CA SER A 126 26.79 14.42 -12.35
C SER A 126 26.99 13.87 -13.77
N LYS A 127 27.36 14.75 -14.69
CA LYS A 127 27.72 14.36 -16.06
C LYS A 127 28.89 13.37 -16.07
N GLU A 128 29.87 13.58 -15.20
CA GLU A 128 31.05 12.73 -15.06
C GLU A 128 30.65 11.32 -14.64
N GLU A 129 29.78 11.19 -13.63
CA GLU A 129 29.26 9.91 -13.17
C GLU A 129 28.39 9.22 -14.22
N TYR A 130 27.57 9.97 -14.96
CA TYR A 130 26.77 9.41 -16.05
C TYR A 130 27.67 8.85 -17.15
N ASN A 131 28.66 9.63 -17.57
CA ASN A 131 29.57 9.24 -18.63
C ASN A 131 30.49 8.08 -18.21
N ALA A 132 30.88 7.99 -16.94
CA ALA A 132 31.59 6.84 -16.39
C ALA A 132 30.75 5.55 -16.48
N TYR A 133 29.47 5.62 -16.10
CA TYR A 133 28.54 4.50 -16.27
C TYR A 133 28.38 4.09 -17.73
N ILE A 134 28.24 5.05 -18.64
CA ILE A 134 28.16 4.79 -20.09
C ILE A 134 29.46 4.18 -20.63
N ASP A 135 30.62 4.57 -20.09
CA ASP A 135 31.91 3.97 -20.47
C ASP A 135 32.00 2.51 -20.11
N GLU A 136 31.56 2.12 -18.91
CA GLU A 136 31.53 0.71 -18.50
C GLU A 136 30.64 -0.13 -19.43
N LEU A 137 29.45 0.39 -19.76
CA LEU A 137 28.52 -0.27 -20.70
C LEU A 137 29.12 -0.40 -22.10
N ARG A 138 29.76 0.66 -22.61
CA ARG A 138 30.44 0.65 -23.91
C ARG A 138 31.61 -0.32 -23.91
N GLN A 139 32.45 -0.34 -22.88
CA GLN A 139 33.59 -1.25 -22.78
C GLN A 139 33.14 -2.71 -22.80
N ALA A 140 32.09 -3.05 -22.04
CA ALA A 140 31.51 -4.39 -22.06
C ALA A 140 30.94 -4.76 -23.45
N ALA A 141 30.27 -3.83 -24.13
CA ALA A 141 29.74 -4.03 -25.47
C ALA A 141 30.85 -4.16 -26.53
N TYR A 142 31.91 -3.35 -26.45
CA TYR A 142 33.07 -3.47 -27.34
C TYR A 142 33.73 -4.84 -27.20
N SER A 143 34.00 -5.27 -25.97
CA SER A 143 34.62 -6.57 -25.71
C SER A 143 33.80 -7.75 -26.26
N ARG A 144 32.46 -7.65 -26.19
CA ARG A 144 31.56 -8.72 -26.65
C ARG A 144 31.28 -8.67 -28.16
N GLU A 145 31.10 -7.49 -28.72
CA GLU A 145 30.53 -7.31 -30.07
C GLU A 145 31.53 -6.76 -31.09
N ALA A 146 32.39 -5.81 -30.70
CA ALA A 146 33.27 -5.09 -31.64
C ALA A 146 34.69 -5.69 -31.70
N ASP A 147 35.29 -6.06 -30.57
CA ASP A 147 36.67 -6.57 -30.52
C ASP A 147 36.86 -7.87 -31.33
N PRO A 148 35.92 -8.85 -31.30
CA PRO A 148 36.01 -10.03 -32.16
C PRO A 148 36.00 -9.69 -33.66
N LEU A 149 35.24 -8.68 -34.07
CA LEU A 149 35.22 -8.19 -35.45
C LEU A 149 36.52 -7.47 -35.79
N GLY A 150 37.07 -6.69 -34.87
CA GLY A 150 38.38 -6.05 -35.02
C GLY A 150 39.49 -7.06 -35.27
N MET A 151 39.47 -8.19 -34.57
CA MET A 151 40.41 -9.30 -34.82
C MET A 151 40.26 -9.92 -36.20
N GLN A 152 39.03 -10.03 -36.73
CA GLN A 152 38.78 -10.51 -38.10
C GLN A 152 39.27 -9.52 -39.15
N VAL A 153 39.08 -8.22 -38.92
CA VAL A 153 39.63 -7.16 -39.80
C VAL A 153 41.15 -7.24 -39.85
N LEU A 154 41.83 -7.44 -38.72
CA LEU A 154 43.29 -7.57 -38.68
C LEU A 154 43.82 -8.79 -39.44
N ARG A 155 43.02 -9.87 -39.53
CA ARG A 155 43.35 -11.07 -40.32
C ARG A 155 43.01 -10.92 -41.81
N GLY A 156 42.32 -9.86 -42.21
CA GLY A 156 41.82 -9.66 -43.58
C GLY A 156 40.54 -10.44 -43.89
N ASP A 157 39.90 -11.02 -42.88
CA ASP A 157 38.67 -11.83 -43.03
C ASP A 157 37.40 -10.96 -43.14
N LEU A 158 37.48 -9.69 -42.75
CA LEU A 158 36.34 -8.77 -42.67
C LEU A 158 36.72 -7.35 -43.13
N ASP A 159 35.80 -6.66 -43.79
CA ASP A 159 35.96 -5.24 -44.13
C ASP A 159 35.94 -4.38 -42.85
N LYS A 160 36.88 -3.44 -42.76
CA LYS A 160 36.96 -2.44 -41.70
C LYS A 160 35.66 -1.64 -41.54
N ALA A 161 34.92 -1.41 -42.62
CA ALA A 161 33.64 -0.70 -42.58
C ALA A 161 32.62 -1.38 -41.65
N VAL A 162 32.55 -2.72 -41.67
CA VAL A 162 31.62 -3.51 -40.84
C VAL A 162 31.97 -3.38 -39.36
N TRP A 163 33.26 -3.38 -39.02
CA TRP A 163 33.72 -3.17 -37.64
C TRP A 163 33.42 -1.75 -37.14
N LEU A 164 33.66 -0.74 -37.98
CA LEU A 164 33.35 0.65 -37.65
C LEU A 164 31.85 0.91 -37.48
N GLU A 165 31.02 0.28 -38.31
CA GLU A 165 29.56 0.32 -38.18
C GLU A 165 29.12 -0.25 -36.83
N LYS A 166 29.68 -1.38 -36.40
CA LYS A 166 29.38 -1.95 -35.08
C LYS A 166 29.80 -1.03 -33.93
N ILE A 167 30.97 -0.38 -34.03
CA ILE A 167 31.40 0.63 -33.04
C ILE A 167 30.41 1.81 -33.01
N ALA A 168 29.97 2.29 -34.17
CA ALA A 168 29.01 3.39 -34.26
C ALA A 168 27.64 2.99 -33.66
N GLU A 169 27.17 1.77 -33.90
CA GLU A 169 25.96 1.22 -33.30
C GLU A 169 26.06 1.19 -31.77
N ILE A 170 27.16 0.71 -31.19
CA ILE A 170 27.38 0.66 -29.74
C ILE A 170 27.38 2.08 -29.14
N LYS A 171 28.03 3.04 -29.81
CA LYS A 171 28.03 4.44 -29.37
C LYS A 171 26.64 5.07 -29.40
N LYS A 172 25.81 4.72 -30.39
CA LYS A 172 24.41 5.15 -30.50
C LYS A 172 23.53 4.51 -29.44
N ARG A 173 23.78 3.24 -29.11
CA ARG A 173 23.05 2.50 -28.06
C ARG A 173 23.32 3.07 -26.66
N TYR A 174 24.54 3.51 -26.41
CA TYR A 174 24.95 4.10 -25.12
C TYR A 174 25.49 5.52 -25.34
N PRO A 175 24.65 6.55 -25.52
CA PRO A 175 25.11 7.91 -25.77
C PRO A 175 25.73 8.53 -24.51
N LYS A 176 26.80 9.31 -24.69
CA LYS A 176 27.36 10.16 -23.63
C LYS A 176 26.71 11.54 -23.68
N ILE A 177 26.76 12.23 -22.56
CA ILE A 177 26.37 13.63 -22.44
C ILE A 177 27.60 14.51 -22.70
N ASP A 178 27.45 15.55 -23.52
CA ASP A 178 28.49 16.50 -23.93
C ASP A 178 28.62 17.75 -23.05
#